data_AF-A0A0Q4DDU7-F1
#
_entry.id   AF-A0A0Q4DDU7-F1
#
_cell.length_a   1.000
_cell.length_b   1.000
_cell.length_c   1.000
_cell.angle_alpha   90.00
_cell.angle_beta   90.00
_cell.angle_gamma   90.00
#
_symmetry.space_group_name_H-M   'P 1'
#
loop_
_entity.id
_entity.type
_entity.pdbx_description
1 polymer ?
#
loop_
_entity_poly.entity_id
_entity_poly.type
_entity_poly.pdbx_seq_one_letter_code
_entity_poly.pdbx_strand_id
1 'polypeptide(L)' 'MNERSRWILHIKELRVAHDVSIFEAEKIALADLAWQRWVGRQIATDERCRRMALRHIRDHGDAALIGHDGTRLFVR' A
#
# COMPACT_ATOMS: atom_id res chain seq x y z
N MET A 1 -17.34 -5.16 8.86
CA MET A 1 -16.21 -5.33 7.92
C MET A 1 -15.00 -4.59 8.48
N ASN A 2 -13.83 -5.21 8.59
CA ASN A 2 -12.64 -4.53 9.12
C ASN A 2 -11.97 -3.65 8.05
N GLU A 3 -11.09 -2.72 8.43
CA GLU A 3 -10.43 -1.80 7.50
C GLU A 3 -9.55 -2.54 6.48
N ARG A 4 -8.97 -3.70 6.83
CA ARG A 4 -8.19 -4.52 5.91
C ARG A 4 -9.06 -5.10 4.78
N SER A 5 -10.25 -5.58 5.09
CA SER A 5 -11.22 -6.02 4.08
C SER A 5 -11.69 -4.86 3.21
N ARG A 6 -11.88 -3.68 3.80
CA ARG A 6 -12.21 -2.46 3.04
C ARG A 6 -11.09 -2.07 2.07
N TRP A 7 -9.84 -2.11 2.51
CA TRP A 7 -8.66 -1.88 1.65
C TRP A 7 -8.63 -2.85 0.47
N ILE A 8 -8.74 -4.15 0.73
CA ILE A 8 -8.70 -5.18 -0.32
C ILE A 8 -9.83 -5.00 -1.35
N LEU A 9 -11.04 -4.70 -0.87
CA LEU A 9 -12.17 -4.45 -1.76
C LEU A 9 -11.95 -3.19 -2.59
N HIS A 10 -11.50 -2.11 -1.96
CA HIS A 10 -11.23 -0.84 -2.62
C HIS A 10 -10.19 -0.99 -3.75
N ILE A 11 -9.09 -1.73 -3.52
CA ILE A 11 -8.10 -2.02 -4.57
C ILE A 11 -8.74 -2.80 -5.73
N LYS A 12 -9.60 -3.78 -5.45
CA LYS A 12 -10.29 -4.54 -6.51
C LYS A 12 -11.24 -3.65 -7.32
N GLU A 13 -11.98 -2.78 -6.64
CA GLU A 13 -12.88 -1.81 -7.29
C GLU A 13 -12.09 -0.87 -8.21
N LEU A 14 -10.98 -0.31 -7.75
CA LEU A 14 -10.12 0.55 -8.57
C LEU A 14 -9.56 -0.18 -9.79
N ARG A 15 -9.11 -1.42 -9.63
CA ARG A 15 -8.61 -2.22 -10.76
C ARG A 15 -9.66 -2.40 -11.85
N VAL A 16 -10.90 -2.72 -11.46
CA VAL A 16 -11.99 -2.93 -12.42
C VAL A 16 -12.45 -1.60 -13.01
N ALA A 17 -12.60 -0.56 -12.19
CA ALA A 17 -13.10 0.74 -12.62
C ALA A 17 -12.14 1.46 -13.60
N HIS A 18 -10.83 1.26 -13.43
CA HIS A 18 -9.81 1.90 -14.25
C HIS A 18 -9.13 0.98 -15.27
N ASP A 19 -9.47 -0.33 -15.26
CA ASP A 19 -8.81 -1.39 -16.05
C ASP A 19 -7.27 -1.36 -15.90
N VAL A 20 -6.81 -1.39 -14.64
CA VAL A 20 -5.39 -1.26 -14.31
C VAL A 20 -4.82 -2.46 -13.54
N SER A 21 -3.49 -2.53 -13.51
CA SER A 21 -2.74 -3.50 -12.71
C SER A 21 -2.99 -3.30 -11.21
N ILE A 22 -2.61 -4.28 -10.38
CA ILE A 22 -2.66 -4.15 -8.91
C ILE A 22 -1.81 -2.96 -8.45
N PHE A 23 -0.61 -2.82 -9.01
CA PHE A 23 0.32 -1.76 -8.64
C PHE A 23 -0.26 -0.37 -8.93
N GLU A 24 -0.85 -0.17 -10.11
CA GLU A 24 -1.47 1.12 -10.45
C GLU A 24 -2.72 1.39 -9.60
N ALA A 25 -3.51 0.37 -9.26
CA ALA A 25 -4.63 0.55 -8.33
C ALA A 25 -4.17 0.92 -6.91
N GLU A 26 -3.08 0.32 -6.43
CA GLU A 26 -2.46 0.71 -5.14
C GLU A 26 -1.97 2.15 -5.18
N LYS A 27 -1.34 2.58 -6.29
CA LYS A 27 -0.91 3.97 -6.50
C LYS A 27 -2.08 4.95 -6.48
N ILE A 28 -3.19 4.62 -7.15
CA ILE A 28 -4.41 5.44 -7.12
C ILE A 28 -4.98 5.50 -5.70
N ALA A 29 -5.08 4.36 -5.00
CA ALA A 29 -5.60 4.32 -3.64
C ALA A 29 -4.74 5.12 -2.65
N LEU A 30 -3.41 5.05 -2.79
CA LEU A 30 -2.47 5.76 -1.91
C LEU A 30 -2.37 7.26 -2.19
N ALA A 31 -2.97 7.74 -3.29
CA ALA A 31 -3.19 9.18 -3.50
C ALA A 31 -4.23 9.76 -2.50
N ASP A 32 -5.06 8.91 -1.89
CA ASP A 32 -5.96 9.31 -0.79
C ASP A 32 -5.20 9.32 0.55
N LEU A 33 -5.15 10.48 1.20
CA LEU A 33 -4.47 10.68 2.48
C LEU A 33 -5.00 9.79 3.61
N ALA A 34 -6.28 9.43 3.63
CA ALA A 34 -6.85 8.54 4.63
C ALA A 34 -6.26 7.13 4.48
N TRP A 35 -6.17 6.65 3.24
CA TRP A 35 -5.56 5.35 2.94
C TRP A 35 -4.06 5.37 3.15
N GLN A 36 -3.36 6.43 2.74
CA GLN A 36 -1.93 6.61 2.97
C GLN A 36 -1.61 6.51 4.47
N ARG A 37 -2.35 7.23 5.31
CA ARG A 37 -2.20 7.17 6.78
C ARG A 37 -2.53 5.81 7.35
N TRP A 38 -3.58 5.16 6.85
CA TRP A 38 -3.97 3.85 7.31
C TRP A 38 -2.91 2.80 6.99
N VAL A 39 -2.45 2.71 5.74
CA VAL A 39 -1.37 1.80 5.32
C VAL A 39 -0.09 2.10 6.10
N GLY A 40 0.26 3.38 6.26
CA GLY A 40 1.39 3.82 7.07
C GLY A 40 1.34 3.32 8.52
N ARG A 41 0.15 3.33 9.15
CA ARG A 41 -0.02 2.73 10.48
C ARG A 41 0.14 1.21 10.44
N GLN A 42 -0.46 0.53 9.45
CA GLN A 42 -0.39 -0.93 9.34
C GLN A 42 1.05 -1.43 9.15
N ILE A 43 1.85 -0.79 8.29
CA ILE A 43 3.25 -1.20 8.09
C ILE A 43 4.12 -0.96 9.32
N ALA A 44 3.73 -0.02 10.19
CA ALA A 44 4.42 0.28 11.44
C ALA A 44 4.05 -0.70 12.58
N THR A 45 2.80 -1.16 12.65
CA THR A 45 2.29 -1.94 13.80
C THR A 45 2.06 -3.43 13.52
N ASP A 46 1.82 -3.84 12.27
CA ASP A 46 1.60 -5.23 11.88
C ASP A 46 2.85 -5.77 11.14
N GLU A 47 3.53 -6.75 11.74
CA GLU A 47 4.73 -7.38 11.18
C GLU A 47 4.49 -8.04 9.81
N ARG A 48 3.27 -8.57 9.57
CA ARG A 48 2.92 -9.12 8.26
C ARG A 48 2.86 -8.01 7.22
N CYS A 49 2.25 -6.87 7.55
CA CYS A 49 2.21 -5.70 6.68
C CYS A 49 3.62 -5.14 6.44
N ARG A 50 4.46 -5.10 7.49
CA ARG A 50 5.88 -4.72 7.39
C ARG A 50 6.65 -5.58 6.40
N ARG A 51 6.51 -6.91 6.48
CA ARG A 51 7.17 -7.84 5.54
C ARG A 51 6.67 -7.69 4.11
N MET A 52 5.38 -7.44 3.93
CA MET A 52 4.80 -7.16 2.59
C MET A 52 5.35 -5.85 2.01
N ALA A 53 5.45 -4.80 2.82
CA ALA A 53 6.03 -3.53 2.42
C ALA A 53 7.51 -3.64 2.03
N LEU A 54 8.32 -4.39 2.79
CA LEU A 54 9.72 -4.67 2.42
C LEU A 54 9.83 -5.47 1.12
N ARG A 55 8.94 -6.44 0.90
CA ARG A 55 8.87 -7.17 -0.37
C ARG A 55 8.51 -6.23 -1.51
N HIS A 56 7.52 -5.35 -1.33
CA HIS A 56 7.12 -4.37 -2.34
C HIS A 56 8.29 -3.45 -2.75
N ILE A 57 9.10 -3.00 -1.78
CA ILE A 57 10.33 -2.25 -2.07
C ILE A 57 11.29 -3.06 -2.94
N ARG A 58 11.52 -4.33 -2.59
CA ARG A 58 12.44 -5.19 -3.34
C ARG A 58 11.93 -5.50 -4.76
N ASP A 59 10.63 -5.69 -4.91
CA ASP A 59 10.03 -6.11 -6.19
C ASP A 59 9.86 -4.93 -7.17
N HIS A 60 9.82 -3.68 -6.69
CA HIS A 60 9.59 -2.48 -7.51
C HIS A 60 10.73 -1.45 -7.51
N GLY A 61 11.70 -1.57 -6.60
CA GLY A 61 12.87 -0.68 -6.54
C GLY A 61 12.47 0.80 -6.45
N ASP A 62 12.92 1.60 -7.40
CA ASP A 62 12.64 3.04 -7.44
C ASP A 62 11.15 3.36 -7.62
N ALA A 63 10.40 2.46 -8.28
CA ALA A 63 8.96 2.60 -8.47
C ALA A 63 8.13 2.23 -7.23
N ALA A 64 8.75 1.72 -6.16
CA ALA A 64 8.04 1.34 -4.95
C ALA A 64 7.25 2.51 -4.36
N LEU A 65 5.99 2.25 -3.99
CA LEU A 65 5.10 3.20 -3.32
C LEU A 65 5.44 3.35 -1.82
N ILE A 66 6.32 2.48 -1.31
CA ILE A 66 6.80 2.48 0.06
C ILE A 66 8.27 2.91 0.07
N GLY A 67 8.63 3.81 0.97
CA GLY A 67 10.00 4.18 1.29
C GLY A 67 10.49 3.54 2.58
N HIS A 68 11.81 3.45 2.72
CA HIS A 68 12.49 3.06 3.94
C HIS A 68 13.60 4.08 4.23
N ASP A 69 13.58 4.73 5.40
CA ASP A 69 14.57 5.76 5.79
C ASP A 69 15.77 5.21 6.59
N GLY A 70 15.84 3.89 6.75
CA GLY A 70 16.83 3.20 7.58
C GLY A 70 16.25 2.71 8.91
N THR A 71 15.20 3.35 9.41
CA THR A 71 14.58 3.02 10.69
C THR A 71 13.09 2.70 10.56
N ARG A 72 12.41 3.30 9.60
CA ARG A 72 10.96 3.25 9.43
C ARG A 72 10.58 3.04 7.97
N LEU A 73 9.46 2.36 7.80
CA LEU A 73 8.75 2.29 6.52
C LEU A 73 7.69 3.39 6.48
N PHE A 74 7.52 4.00 5.31
CA PHE A 74 6.51 5.03 5.08
C PHE A 74 5.95 4.92 3.67
N VAL A 75 4.72 5.39 3.45
CA VAL A 75 4.16 5.51 2.10
C VAL A 75 4.70 6.81 1.49
N ARG A 76 5.16 6.76 0.24
CA ARG A 76 5.70 7.90 -0.50
C ARG A 76 4.61 8.85 -1.01
#